data_AF-A0A3D6C4Z8-F1
#
_entry.id   AF-A0A3D6C4Z8-F1
#
_cell.length_a   1.000
_cell.length_b   1.000
_cell.length_c   1.000
_cell.angle_alpha   90.00
_cell.angle_beta   90.00
_cell.angle_gamma   90.00
#
_symmetry.space_group_name_H-M   'P 1'
#
loop_
_entity.id
_entity.type
_entity.pdbx_description
1 polymer ?
#
loop_
_entity_poly.entity_id
_entity_poly.type
_entity_poly.pdbx_seq_one_letter_code
_entity_poly.pdbx_strand_id
1 'polypeptide(L)'
;MLAATAGSIGALLFNPARVLGWGSFDGMANTHASIVETAMGRISSDPGFGVLGFPTVRQIMSYDWVSLDGNLSMSGTGPDADGSSLFSEHYYNPETQQGGGPDAVGKHYKNLVSNTIQHKTGDGAAKSAAWAAHFLSDMHVPYHTAGIPAWLAHQRKQADIGNLSLAESGPALLYIASPVPDGWGGNQRFHKALDAFTAYHPLKINGKVGTTDWYDPWYYNGYGIQESRILTGSHAMWEKQAHKLWSQGIYETYLNHILSISRYDPDWKNPRIKLVKKHDPGVEFYNTAKRFAAVCAQRTRNNIEPFFNTPGYAISYAVRAVMTMFKASVTTIKIEPIRPEQVDGNNCKATCNIVNMNTLEALENVVVLFRWTFEDGRSHDNIVKLLDPIRPGARSGGWWQVPFKPGEKIQLACAVTGEYQTTPDMGYNIEQITISTRKIQPEPDPVPTPQPSPQPIKSTNCSSITISVKRDTSNNSIAGAMYHKVDVVIGILDGNRYVHQVGLFINGQFVTIANRGNGWNQKRGTHWNMTLDVTKAIRRGPVEISYAAVDNNKNLICKGSTIYRRK
;
A
#
# COMPACT_ATOMS: atom_id res chain seq x y z
N MET A 1 -34.52 21.86 -69.37
CA MET A 1 -33.08 22.10 -69.18
C MET A 1 -32.88 22.61 -67.76
N LEU A 2 -31.81 22.11 -67.12
CA LEU A 2 -31.23 22.44 -65.80
C LEU A 2 -31.48 21.42 -64.69
N ALA A 3 -30.38 20.72 -64.41
CA ALA A 3 -30.12 19.82 -63.30
C ALA A 3 -29.82 20.59 -62.01
N ALA A 4 -30.11 19.98 -60.87
CA ALA A 4 -29.54 20.31 -59.56
C ALA A 4 -29.38 18.97 -58.82
N THR A 5 -28.19 18.34 -58.92
CA THR A 5 -27.11 18.33 -57.92
C THR A 5 -27.50 17.75 -56.57
N ALA A 6 -26.96 16.55 -56.33
CA ALA A 6 -26.93 15.83 -55.08
C ALA A 6 -26.32 16.65 -53.94
N GLY A 7 -27.05 16.76 -52.83
CA GLY A 7 -26.55 17.23 -51.54
C GLY A 7 -26.14 16.03 -50.70
N SER A 8 -24.85 15.92 -50.45
CA SER A 8 -24.21 15.03 -49.50
C SER A 8 -24.81 15.21 -48.10
N ILE A 9 -25.54 14.20 -47.61
CA ILE A 9 -25.90 14.10 -46.20
C ILE A 9 -24.61 13.81 -45.44
N GLY A 10 -24.17 14.81 -44.68
CA GLY A 10 -22.94 14.79 -43.91
C GLY A 10 -22.89 13.61 -42.97
N ALA A 11 -21.78 12.87 -43.08
CA ALA A 11 -21.28 12.04 -41.99
C ALA A 11 -21.09 12.94 -40.77
N LEU A 12 -22.02 12.86 -39.82
CA LEU A 12 -21.80 13.30 -38.45
C LEU A 12 -20.66 12.44 -37.90
N LEU A 13 -19.45 12.99 -37.98
CA LEU A 13 -18.29 12.57 -37.22
C LEU A 13 -18.63 12.72 -35.75
N PHE A 14 -19.24 11.69 -35.17
CA PHE A 14 -19.22 11.47 -33.73
C PHE A 14 -17.76 11.35 -33.35
N ASN A 15 -17.20 12.40 -32.75
CA ASN A 15 -15.93 12.30 -32.05
C ASN A 15 -16.22 11.49 -30.77
N PRO A 16 -15.84 10.20 -30.68
CA PRO A 16 -16.14 9.40 -29.51
C PRO A 16 -15.26 9.94 -28.38
N ALA A 17 -15.80 10.85 -27.58
CA ALA A 17 -15.19 11.22 -26.32
C ALA A 17 -15.05 9.94 -25.48
N ARG A 18 -13.80 9.48 -25.43
CA ARG A 18 -13.31 8.16 -25.02
C ARG A 18 -14.05 7.63 -23.78
N VAL A 19 -14.55 6.40 -23.89
CA VAL A 19 -15.32 5.70 -22.86
C VAL A 19 -14.34 4.89 -22.03
N LEU A 20 -13.99 5.39 -20.84
CA LEU A 20 -12.87 4.86 -20.05
C LEU A 20 -13.11 5.01 -18.53
N GLY A 21 -14.33 4.87 -18.03
CA GLY A 21 -14.49 4.98 -16.57
C GLY A 21 -14.09 3.70 -15.86
N TRP A 22 -14.11 3.73 -14.52
CA TRP A 22 -13.45 2.78 -13.60
C TRP A 22 -11.98 2.44 -13.86
N GLY A 23 -11.46 2.48 -15.08
CA GLY A 23 -10.07 2.13 -15.41
C GLY A 23 -9.01 3.07 -14.84
N SER A 24 -7.76 2.73 -15.16
CA SER A 24 -6.55 3.42 -14.69
C SER A 24 -6.01 4.45 -15.70
N PHE A 25 -6.84 5.09 -16.51
CA PHE A 25 -6.38 5.94 -17.62
C PHE A 25 -5.87 7.31 -17.17
N ASP A 26 -4.58 7.57 -17.38
CA ASP A 26 -3.95 8.83 -16.99
C ASP A 26 -4.60 10.02 -17.73
N GLY A 27 -4.89 11.09 -16.98
CA GLY A 27 -5.44 12.34 -17.50
C GLY A 27 -6.88 12.31 -18.05
N MET A 28 -7.59 11.18 -18.01
CA MET A 28 -8.96 11.08 -18.55
C MET A 28 -9.97 10.56 -17.54
N ALA A 29 -9.75 9.34 -17.05
CA ALA A 29 -10.65 8.68 -16.12
C ALA A 29 -9.87 7.61 -15.35
N ASN A 30 -9.33 8.03 -14.21
CA ASN A 30 -8.55 7.17 -13.32
C ASN A 30 -9.28 6.98 -11.98
N THR A 31 -10.27 6.09 -11.97
CA THR A 31 -11.09 5.86 -10.77
C THR A 31 -10.29 5.10 -9.72
N HIS A 32 -9.45 4.14 -10.13
CA HIS A 32 -8.56 3.41 -9.22
C HIS A 32 -7.60 4.33 -8.46
N ALA A 33 -6.93 5.25 -9.16
CA ALA A 33 -6.05 6.21 -8.49
C ALA A 33 -6.82 7.08 -7.50
N SER A 34 -8.04 7.48 -7.86
CA SER A 34 -8.89 8.28 -6.97
C SER A 34 -9.34 7.51 -5.71
N ILE A 35 -9.62 6.20 -5.85
CA ILE A 35 -9.89 5.29 -4.74
C ILE A 35 -8.68 5.21 -3.81
N VAL A 36 -7.48 5.01 -4.38
CA VAL A 36 -6.21 4.94 -3.63
C VAL A 36 -5.93 6.25 -2.91
N GLU A 37 -6.02 7.39 -3.60
CA GLU A 37 -5.81 8.73 -3.03
C GLU A 37 -6.74 8.97 -1.84
N THR A 38 -8.02 8.64 -2.01
CA THR A 38 -9.02 8.83 -0.96
C THR A 38 -8.78 7.89 0.22
N ALA A 39 -8.52 6.61 -0.04
CA ALA A 39 -8.21 5.62 1.00
C ALA A 39 -6.99 6.05 1.82
N MET A 40 -5.91 6.47 1.14
CA MET A 40 -4.70 6.97 1.78
C MET A 40 -4.92 8.27 2.53
N GLY A 41 -5.72 9.18 2.00
CA GLY A 41 -6.11 10.42 2.68
C GLY A 41 -6.84 10.12 4.01
N ARG A 42 -7.79 9.18 4.01
CA ARG A 42 -8.55 8.80 5.20
C ARG A 42 -7.70 8.06 6.24
N ILE A 43 -6.92 7.07 5.81
CA ILE A 43 -6.11 6.26 6.72
C ILE A 43 -4.90 7.01 7.30
N SER A 44 -4.39 8.05 6.63
CA SER A 44 -3.26 8.84 7.15
C SER A 44 -3.53 9.50 8.51
N SER A 45 -4.80 9.63 8.90
CA SER A 45 -5.23 10.11 10.22
C SER A 45 -5.30 9.02 11.29
N ASP A 46 -5.09 7.75 10.94
CA ASP A 46 -5.07 6.64 11.88
C ASP A 46 -3.73 6.58 12.62
N PRO A 47 -3.72 6.65 13.95
CA PRO A 47 -2.47 6.64 14.73
C PRO A 47 -1.71 5.31 14.64
N GLY A 48 -2.40 4.22 14.31
CA GLY A 48 -1.82 2.90 14.05
C GLY A 48 -1.34 2.70 12.62
N PHE A 49 -1.60 3.65 11.72
CA PHE A 49 -1.06 3.63 10.36
C PHE A 49 0.25 4.44 10.30
N GLY A 50 1.36 3.76 10.58
CA GLY A 50 2.69 4.34 10.46
C GLY A 50 3.09 4.50 9.00
N VAL A 51 3.36 5.74 8.55
CA VAL A 51 3.87 6.01 7.19
C VAL A 51 5.28 5.44 6.98
N LEU A 52 6.01 5.15 8.07
CA LEU A 52 7.36 4.59 8.00
C LEU A 52 7.32 3.17 7.43
N GLY A 53 7.73 3.04 6.16
CA GLY A 53 7.85 1.77 5.45
C GLY A 53 6.71 1.46 4.48
N PHE A 54 5.58 2.18 4.57
CA PHE A 54 4.49 2.04 3.60
C PHE A 54 4.70 2.98 2.39
N PRO A 55 4.40 2.54 1.15
CA PRO A 55 4.53 3.39 -0.03
C PRO A 55 3.68 4.67 0.04
N THR A 56 4.23 5.78 -0.44
CA THR A 56 3.46 7.03 -0.59
C THR A 56 2.42 6.90 -1.71
N VAL A 57 1.34 7.68 -1.65
CA VAL A 57 0.31 7.75 -2.70
C VAL A 57 0.93 7.90 -4.10
N ARG A 58 1.89 8.82 -4.25
CA ARG A 58 2.58 9.06 -5.53
C ARG A 58 3.32 7.83 -6.05
N GLN A 59 3.96 7.05 -5.16
CA GLN A 59 4.63 5.82 -5.54
C GLN A 59 3.62 4.73 -5.92
N ILE A 60 2.48 4.65 -5.23
CA ILE A 60 1.43 3.68 -5.58
C ILE A 60 0.87 4.00 -6.97
N MET A 61 0.50 5.25 -7.22
CA MET A 61 -0.08 5.68 -8.49
C MET A 61 0.86 5.50 -9.69
N SER A 62 2.19 5.49 -9.50
CA SER A 62 3.12 5.23 -10.60
C SER A 62 3.09 3.78 -11.11
N TYR A 63 2.30 2.90 -10.50
CA TYR A 63 2.11 1.50 -10.88
C TYR A 63 0.65 1.12 -11.20
N ASP A 64 -0.24 2.11 -11.30
CA ASP A 64 -1.67 1.90 -11.57
C ASP A 64 -2.16 2.91 -12.60
N TRP A 65 -1.45 2.98 -13.74
CA TRP A 65 -1.85 3.81 -14.86
C TRP A 65 -1.71 3.06 -16.17
N VAL A 66 -2.60 3.41 -17.10
CA VAL A 66 -2.58 2.98 -18.49
C VAL A 66 -2.78 4.16 -19.42
N SER A 67 -2.28 4.03 -20.63
CA SER A 67 -2.44 4.96 -21.74
C SER A 67 -2.95 4.19 -22.95
N LEU A 68 -3.88 4.80 -23.67
CA LEU A 68 -4.48 4.25 -24.87
C LEU A 68 -3.83 4.87 -26.10
N ASP A 69 -3.29 4.04 -27.00
CA ASP A 69 -2.76 4.50 -28.27
C ASP A 69 -3.86 4.68 -29.34
N GLY A 70 -3.47 5.08 -30.55
CA GLY A 70 -4.39 5.27 -31.67
C GLY A 70 -5.04 3.98 -32.19
N ASN A 71 -4.52 2.81 -31.81
CA ASN A 71 -4.99 1.48 -32.20
C ASN A 71 -5.76 0.78 -31.06
N LEU A 72 -6.15 1.53 -30.02
CA LEU A 72 -6.80 0.99 -28.82
C LEU A 72 -5.94 0.00 -28.01
N SER A 73 -4.62 -0.05 -28.24
CA SER A 73 -3.73 -0.81 -27.38
C SER A 73 -3.49 -0.04 -26.08
N MET A 74 -3.52 -0.77 -24.96
CA MET A 74 -3.31 -0.23 -23.63
C MET A 74 -1.86 -0.48 -23.22
N SER A 75 -1.11 0.57 -22.92
CA SER A 75 0.26 0.47 -22.42
C SER A 75 0.43 1.23 -21.12
N GLY A 76 1.30 0.76 -20.23
CA GLY A 76 1.53 1.39 -18.94
C GLY A 76 2.10 0.41 -17.93
N THR A 77 2.11 0.81 -16.67
CA THR A 77 2.59 -0.01 -15.56
C THR A 77 1.46 -0.61 -14.73
N GLY A 78 0.21 -0.21 -15.02
CA GLY A 78 -1.00 -0.69 -14.37
C GLY A 78 -1.40 -2.11 -14.78
N PRO A 79 -2.24 -2.79 -13.99
CA PRO A 79 -2.74 -4.11 -14.33
C PRO A 79 -3.50 -4.14 -15.66
N ASP A 80 -4.29 -3.11 -15.97
CA ASP A 80 -5.06 -2.98 -17.22
C ASP A 80 -4.21 -2.89 -18.50
N ALA A 81 -2.89 -2.69 -18.41
CA ALA A 81 -2.05 -2.59 -19.60
C ALA A 81 -1.94 -3.96 -20.30
N ASP A 82 -1.97 -3.96 -21.64
CA ASP A 82 -1.94 -5.17 -22.45
C ASP A 82 -0.76 -6.08 -22.04
N GLY A 83 -1.08 -7.29 -21.61
CA GLY A 83 -0.10 -8.30 -21.19
C GLY A 83 0.50 -8.13 -19.79
N SER A 84 0.01 -7.17 -18.99
CA SER A 84 0.48 -6.97 -17.61
C SER A 84 -0.16 -7.95 -16.61
N SER A 85 -1.45 -8.24 -16.78
CA SER A 85 -2.25 -9.20 -16.01
C SER A 85 -3.02 -10.13 -16.97
N LEU A 86 -3.60 -11.19 -16.42
CA LEU A 86 -4.64 -11.95 -17.12
C LEU A 86 -5.98 -11.23 -16.96
N PHE A 87 -6.87 -11.35 -17.96
CA PHE A 87 -8.20 -10.73 -17.86
C PHE A 87 -8.94 -11.28 -16.64
N SER A 88 -8.88 -12.59 -16.40
CA SER A 88 -9.54 -13.21 -15.24
C SER A 88 -9.06 -12.66 -13.89
N GLU A 89 -7.87 -12.04 -13.78
CA GLU A 89 -7.41 -11.38 -12.55
C GLU A 89 -8.23 -10.13 -12.19
N HIS A 90 -9.02 -9.58 -13.11
CA HIS A 90 -9.94 -8.46 -12.87
C HIS A 90 -11.36 -8.92 -12.52
N TYR A 91 -11.67 -10.21 -12.65
CA TYR A 91 -13.02 -10.74 -12.48
C TYR A 91 -13.06 -11.80 -11.38
N TYR A 92 -14.21 -11.88 -10.72
CA TYR A 92 -14.57 -13.03 -9.90
C TYR A 92 -16.07 -13.16 -9.81
N ASN A 93 -16.60 -14.21 -10.42
CA ASN A 93 -18.00 -14.58 -10.30
C ASN A 93 -18.20 -15.43 -9.04
N PRO A 94 -18.81 -14.88 -7.97
CA PRO A 94 -18.94 -15.60 -6.71
C PRO A 94 -20.01 -16.71 -6.76
N GLU A 95 -20.94 -16.66 -7.72
CA GLU A 95 -21.98 -17.70 -7.90
C GLU A 95 -21.40 -18.98 -8.51
N THR A 96 -20.40 -18.85 -9.39
CA THR A 96 -19.68 -19.99 -9.99
C THR A 96 -18.34 -20.27 -9.31
N GLN A 97 -17.89 -19.37 -8.43
CA GLN A 97 -16.57 -19.38 -7.78
C GLN A 97 -15.41 -19.41 -8.79
N GLN A 98 -15.57 -18.73 -9.93
CA GLN A 98 -14.59 -18.66 -11.02
C GLN A 98 -14.05 -17.24 -11.18
N GLY A 99 -12.86 -17.11 -11.77
CA GLY A 99 -12.14 -15.85 -11.93
C GLY A 99 -10.97 -15.75 -10.94
N GLY A 100 -9.96 -14.97 -11.30
CA GLY A 100 -8.67 -14.85 -10.62
C GLY A 100 -8.57 -13.67 -9.65
N GLY A 101 -9.55 -12.76 -9.59
CA GLY A 101 -9.48 -11.54 -8.79
C GLY A 101 -9.03 -11.74 -7.33
N PRO A 102 -9.70 -12.60 -6.54
CA PRO A 102 -9.29 -12.91 -5.19
C PRO A 102 -7.85 -13.41 -5.06
N ASP A 103 -7.41 -14.28 -5.97
CA ASP A 103 -6.05 -14.81 -5.98
C ASP A 103 -5.02 -13.71 -6.30
N ALA A 104 -5.34 -12.81 -7.23
CA ALA A 104 -4.51 -11.65 -7.56
C ALA A 104 -4.37 -10.69 -6.37
N VAL A 105 -5.47 -10.35 -5.69
CA VAL A 105 -5.43 -9.56 -4.44
C VAL A 105 -4.56 -10.25 -3.38
N GLY A 106 -4.77 -11.55 -3.16
CA GLY A 106 -3.97 -12.36 -2.22
C GLY A 106 -2.48 -12.30 -2.50
N LYS A 107 -2.08 -12.49 -3.76
CA LYS A 107 -0.69 -12.48 -4.24
C LYS A 107 -0.02 -11.12 -3.96
N HIS A 108 -0.67 -10.03 -4.39
CA HIS A 108 -0.10 -8.71 -4.25
C HIS A 108 -0.11 -8.22 -2.80
N TYR A 109 -1.12 -8.56 -2.00
CA TYR A 109 -1.13 -8.29 -0.57
C TYR A 109 -0.01 -9.03 0.19
N LYS A 110 0.19 -10.33 -0.08
CA LYS A 110 1.33 -11.09 0.48
C LYS A 110 2.65 -10.39 0.20
N ASN A 111 2.85 -9.93 -1.03
CA ASN A 111 4.09 -9.25 -1.43
C ASN A 111 4.24 -7.89 -0.74
N LEU A 112 3.17 -7.11 -0.62
CA LEU A 112 3.16 -5.84 0.09
C LEU A 112 3.57 -6.01 1.57
N VAL A 113 2.94 -6.96 2.25
CA VAL A 113 3.25 -7.29 3.65
C VAL A 113 4.70 -7.78 3.79
N SER A 114 5.14 -8.67 2.90
CA SER A 114 6.50 -9.20 2.93
C SER A 114 7.56 -8.10 2.77
N ASN A 115 7.32 -7.12 1.89
CA ASN A 115 8.21 -5.96 1.76
C ASN A 115 8.19 -5.07 3.00
N THR A 116 7.01 -4.90 3.63
CA THR A 116 6.84 -4.11 4.85
C THR A 116 7.61 -4.72 6.03
N ILE A 117 7.49 -6.04 6.25
CA ILE A 117 8.22 -6.79 7.27
C ILE A 117 9.74 -6.69 7.06
N GLN A 118 10.20 -6.78 5.81
CA GLN A 118 11.62 -6.72 5.49
C GLN A 118 12.17 -5.29 5.45
N HIS A 119 11.35 -4.29 5.81
CA HIS A 119 11.66 -2.86 5.67
C HIS A 119 12.20 -2.48 4.28
N LYS A 120 11.79 -3.23 3.25
CA LYS A 120 12.16 -2.97 1.86
C LYS A 120 11.30 -1.84 1.35
N THR A 121 11.88 -0.65 1.34
CA THR A 121 11.29 0.51 0.68
C THR A 121 11.67 0.47 -0.80
N GLY A 122 10.71 0.77 -1.68
CA GLY A 122 10.94 0.85 -3.13
C GLY A 122 9.79 0.31 -3.98
N ASP A 123 10.08 0.20 -5.27
CA ASP A 123 9.17 -0.13 -6.37
C ASP A 123 8.34 -1.39 -6.14
N GLY A 124 8.90 -2.42 -5.50
CA GLY A 124 8.20 -3.68 -5.24
C GLY A 124 7.02 -3.54 -4.29
N ALA A 125 7.16 -2.76 -3.21
CA ALA A 125 6.09 -2.50 -2.26
C ALA A 125 5.01 -1.60 -2.88
N ALA A 126 5.44 -0.57 -3.61
CA ALA A 126 4.55 0.37 -4.30
C ALA A 126 3.70 -0.33 -5.36
N LYS A 127 4.30 -1.15 -6.23
CA LYS A 127 3.59 -1.98 -7.20
C LYS A 127 2.62 -2.96 -6.52
N SER A 128 3.04 -3.58 -5.43
CA SER A 128 2.20 -4.55 -4.70
C SER A 128 0.98 -3.86 -4.07
N ALA A 129 1.14 -2.67 -3.50
CA ALA A 129 0.02 -1.87 -2.98
C ALA A 129 -0.92 -1.43 -4.10
N ALA A 130 -0.36 -0.97 -5.23
CA ALA A 130 -1.11 -0.51 -6.40
C ALA A 130 -1.97 -1.63 -6.97
N TRP A 131 -1.35 -2.77 -7.30
CA TRP A 131 -2.04 -3.88 -7.96
C TRP A 131 -3.03 -4.57 -7.00
N ALA A 132 -2.71 -4.71 -5.70
CA ALA A 132 -3.67 -5.22 -4.74
C ALA A 132 -4.91 -4.30 -4.61
N ALA A 133 -4.71 -2.98 -4.58
CA ALA A 133 -5.81 -2.03 -4.50
C ALA A 133 -6.66 -2.01 -5.76
N HIS A 134 -6.02 -2.13 -6.92
CA HIS A 134 -6.68 -2.24 -8.22
C HIS A 134 -7.65 -3.43 -8.25
N PHE A 135 -7.12 -4.66 -8.12
CA PHE A 135 -7.94 -5.87 -8.18
C PHE A 135 -8.98 -5.96 -7.05
N LEU A 136 -8.71 -5.38 -5.87
CA LEU A 136 -9.72 -5.32 -4.81
C LEU A 136 -10.85 -4.33 -5.13
N SER A 137 -10.52 -3.23 -5.81
CA SER A 137 -11.53 -2.26 -6.27
C SER A 137 -12.41 -2.87 -7.35
N ASP A 138 -11.85 -3.71 -8.22
CA ASP A 138 -12.62 -4.45 -9.23
C ASP A 138 -13.72 -5.33 -8.63
N MET A 139 -13.50 -5.89 -7.43
CA MET A 139 -14.54 -6.69 -6.75
C MET A 139 -15.77 -5.85 -6.34
N HIS A 140 -15.73 -4.53 -6.52
CA HIS A 140 -16.84 -3.61 -6.29
C HIS A 140 -17.55 -3.17 -7.58
N VAL A 141 -17.08 -3.62 -8.75
CA VAL A 141 -17.73 -3.37 -10.04
C VAL A 141 -18.75 -4.46 -10.32
N PRO A 142 -20.05 -4.13 -10.53
CA PRO A 142 -21.09 -5.11 -10.83
C PRO A 142 -20.72 -6.10 -11.96
N TYR A 143 -20.11 -5.60 -13.03
CA TYR A 143 -19.71 -6.39 -14.19
C TYR A 143 -18.55 -7.36 -13.91
N HIS A 144 -17.64 -7.00 -13.01
CA HIS A 144 -16.53 -7.86 -12.59
C HIS A 144 -16.98 -9.03 -11.70
N THR A 145 -18.26 -9.08 -11.32
CA THR A 145 -18.88 -10.21 -10.58
C THR A 145 -19.62 -11.20 -11.46
N ALA A 146 -19.43 -11.13 -12.77
CA ALA A 146 -20.07 -11.98 -13.78
C ALA A 146 -19.05 -12.43 -14.85
N GLY A 147 -19.51 -13.33 -15.71
CA GLY A 147 -18.74 -13.93 -16.79
C GLY A 147 -18.35 -15.38 -16.53
N ILE A 148 -17.63 -15.93 -17.49
CA ILE A 148 -17.13 -17.30 -17.51
C ILE A 148 -15.71 -17.35 -18.10
N PRO A 149 -14.93 -18.43 -17.87
CA PRO A 149 -13.66 -18.62 -18.53
C PRO A 149 -13.80 -18.62 -20.07
N ALA A 150 -12.82 -18.03 -20.76
CA ALA A 150 -12.81 -17.92 -22.22
C ALA A 150 -12.94 -19.28 -22.92
N TRP A 151 -12.27 -20.32 -22.40
CA TRP A 151 -12.35 -21.67 -22.96
C TRP A 151 -13.79 -22.21 -22.98
N LEU A 152 -14.59 -21.91 -21.96
CA LEU A 152 -15.99 -22.33 -21.87
C LEU A 152 -16.86 -21.52 -22.84
N ALA A 153 -16.57 -20.23 -23.01
CA ALA A 153 -17.24 -19.40 -24.02
C ALA A 153 -17.01 -19.95 -25.43
N HIS A 154 -15.78 -20.32 -25.80
CA HIS A 154 -15.50 -20.94 -27.10
C HIS A 154 -16.16 -22.30 -27.27
N GLN A 155 -16.15 -23.14 -26.24
CA GLN A 155 -16.86 -24.43 -26.27
C GLN A 155 -18.36 -24.22 -26.54
N ARG A 156 -18.98 -23.23 -25.89
CA ARG A 156 -20.38 -22.87 -26.11
C ARG A 156 -20.64 -22.36 -27.52
N LYS A 157 -19.74 -21.53 -28.06
CA LYS A 157 -19.86 -21.04 -29.44
C LYS A 157 -19.82 -22.19 -30.45
N GLN A 158 -18.94 -23.17 -30.24
CA GLN A 158 -18.85 -24.36 -31.11
C GLN A 158 -20.11 -25.23 -31.03
N ALA A 159 -20.74 -25.29 -29.85
CA ALA A 159 -21.99 -26.02 -29.64
C ALA A 159 -23.25 -25.22 -30.00
N ASP A 160 -23.11 -23.99 -30.51
CA ASP A 160 -24.20 -23.04 -30.76
C ASP A 160 -25.08 -22.74 -29.52
N ILE A 161 -24.46 -22.76 -28.34
CA ILE A 161 -25.11 -22.47 -27.05
C ILE A 161 -24.86 -21.01 -26.67
N GLY A 162 -25.70 -20.11 -27.20
CA GLY A 162 -25.62 -18.67 -26.90
C GLY A 162 -26.18 -18.27 -25.53
N ASN A 163 -26.80 -19.18 -24.79
CA ASN A 163 -27.43 -18.86 -23.51
C ASN A 163 -26.41 -18.94 -22.36
N LEU A 164 -26.45 -17.95 -21.47
CA LEU A 164 -25.78 -18.00 -20.17
C LEU A 164 -26.82 -18.16 -19.07
N SER A 165 -26.47 -18.78 -17.95
CA SER A 165 -27.36 -18.80 -16.78
C SER A 165 -27.30 -17.45 -16.05
N LEU A 166 -28.31 -17.15 -15.22
CA LEU A 166 -28.29 -15.96 -14.35
C LEU A 166 -27.05 -15.95 -13.44
N ALA A 167 -26.59 -17.11 -12.97
CA ALA A 167 -25.37 -17.23 -12.18
C ALA A 167 -24.13 -16.77 -12.98
N GLU A 168 -24.06 -17.11 -14.26
CA GLU A 168 -22.92 -16.78 -15.13
C GLU A 168 -22.92 -15.33 -15.60
N SER A 169 -24.02 -14.84 -16.15
CA SER A 169 -24.12 -13.50 -16.72
C SER A 169 -24.53 -12.45 -15.70
N GLY A 170 -25.27 -12.81 -14.66
CA GLY A 170 -25.96 -11.82 -13.84
C GLY A 170 -27.29 -11.31 -14.42
N PRO A 171 -27.96 -10.43 -13.67
CA PRO A 171 -29.28 -9.94 -14.03
C PRO A 171 -29.24 -9.08 -15.28
N ALA A 172 -30.35 -9.09 -16.02
CA ALA A 172 -30.53 -8.28 -17.23
C ALA A 172 -30.43 -6.76 -16.97
N LEU A 173 -30.52 -6.31 -15.72
CA LEU A 173 -30.32 -4.90 -15.35
C LEU A 173 -28.91 -4.39 -15.71
N LEU A 174 -27.93 -5.28 -15.85
CA LEU A 174 -26.58 -4.93 -16.31
C LEU A 174 -26.54 -4.49 -17.78
N TYR A 175 -27.66 -4.54 -18.51
CA TYR A 175 -27.76 -3.92 -19.81
C TYR A 175 -28.13 -2.44 -19.69
N ILE A 176 -27.30 -1.54 -20.20
CA ILE A 176 -27.46 -0.10 -19.96
C ILE A 176 -28.60 0.55 -20.80
N ALA A 177 -29.14 -0.14 -21.81
CA ALA A 177 -30.17 0.40 -22.72
C ALA A 177 -31.45 -0.46 -22.77
N SER A 178 -32.59 0.02 -22.27
CA SER A 178 -33.85 -0.74 -22.38
C SER A 178 -34.60 -0.42 -23.69
N PRO A 179 -35.15 -1.41 -24.42
CA PRO A 179 -35.11 -2.86 -24.17
C PRO A 179 -33.81 -3.52 -24.68
N VAL A 180 -33.39 -4.61 -24.03
CA VAL A 180 -32.22 -5.40 -24.45
C VAL A 180 -32.51 -6.10 -25.78
N PRO A 181 -31.78 -5.82 -26.87
CA PRO A 181 -32.03 -6.48 -28.14
C PRO A 181 -31.67 -7.98 -28.08
N ASP A 182 -32.39 -8.81 -28.83
CA ASP A 182 -32.17 -10.26 -28.82
C ASP A 182 -30.73 -10.61 -29.24
N GLY A 183 -30.12 -11.51 -28.47
CA GLY A 183 -28.72 -11.93 -28.62
C GLY A 183 -27.67 -11.09 -27.91
N TRP A 184 -28.06 -10.01 -27.25
CA TRP A 184 -27.18 -9.10 -26.50
C TRP A 184 -27.36 -9.18 -24.98
N GLY A 185 -28.07 -10.20 -24.49
CA GLY A 185 -28.33 -10.46 -23.07
C GLY A 185 -29.81 -10.53 -22.70
N GLY A 186 -30.72 -10.16 -23.62
CA GLY A 186 -32.16 -10.28 -23.42
C GLY A 186 -32.55 -11.74 -23.17
N ASN A 187 -33.32 -12.00 -22.10
CA ASN A 187 -33.67 -13.36 -21.66
C ASN A 187 -32.46 -14.31 -21.54
N GLN A 188 -31.31 -13.76 -21.15
CA GLN A 188 -30.03 -14.48 -21.04
C GLN A 188 -29.46 -15.05 -22.34
N ARG A 189 -29.89 -14.51 -23.49
CA ARG A 189 -29.39 -14.88 -24.82
C ARG A 189 -28.25 -13.96 -25.23
N PHE A 190 -27.04 -14.48 -25.34
CA PHE A 190 -25.81 -13.76 -25.64
C PHE A 190 -25.15 -14.19 -26.94
N HIS A 191 -25.87 -14.82 -27.88
CA HIS A 191 -25.28 -15.34 -29.12
C HIS A 191 -24.47 -14.28 -29.89
N LYS A 192 -24.94 -13.03 -29.99
CA LYS A 192 -24.21 -11.97 -30.71
C LYS A 192 -23.01 -11.44 -29.93
N ALA A 193 -23.12 -11.33 -28.61
CA ALA A 193 -21.99 -10.96 -27.74
C ALA A 193 -20.89 -12.03 -27.77
N LEU A 194 -21.30 -13.31 -27.80
CA LEU A 194 -20.39 -14.45 -27.89
C LEU A 194 -19.69 -14.52 -29.26
N ASP A 195 -20.43 -14.24 -30.34
CA ASP A 195 -19.87 -14.12 -31.69
C ASP A 195 -18.81 -13.02 -31.75
N ALA A 196 -19.11 -11.86 -31.17
CA ALA A 196 -18.16 -10.76 -31.09
C ALA A 196 -16.90 -11.20 -30.32
N PHE A 197 -17.05 -11.70 -29.09
CA PHE A 197 -15.91 -12.15 -28.27
C PHE A 197 -15.01 -13.15 -28.99
N THR A 198 -15.61 -14.23 -29.52
CA THR A 198 -14.83 -15.31 -30.15
C THR A 198 -14.18 -14.90 -31.47
N ALA A 199 -14.68 -13.87 -32.15
CA ALA A 199 -14.04 -13.27 -33.29
C ALA A 199 -12.79 -12.45 -32.93
N TYR A 200 -12.76 -11.77 -31.77
CA TYR A 200 -11.60 -11.00 -31.31
C TYR A 200 -10.53 -11.84 -30.61
N HIS A 201 -10.97 -12.85 -29.87
CA HIS A 201 -10.10 -13.60 -28.96
C HIS A 201 -10.09 -15.08 -29.33
N PRO A 202 -9.62 -15.47 -30.53
CA PRO A 202 -9.51 -16.89 -30.85
C PRO A 202 -8.57 -17.59 -29.84
N LEU A 203 -8.94 -18.80 -29.39
CA LEU A 203 -8.20 -19.58 -28.37
C LEU A 203 -6.70 -19.74 -28.66
N LYS A 204 -6.31 -19.69 -29.93
CA LYS A 204 -4.91 -19.70 -30.36
C LYS A 204 -4.71 -18.63 -31.43
N ILE A 205 -3.81 -17.70 -31.19
CA ILE A 205 -3.24 -16.82 -32.21
C ILE A 205 -1.81 -17.31 -32.44
N ASN A 206 -1.51 -17.85 -33.64
CA ASN A 206 -0.17 -18.36 -33.99
C ASN A 206 0.40 -19.38 -32.98
N GLY A 207 -0.46 -20.25 -32.43
CA GLY A 207 -0.07 -21.28 -31.46
C GLY A 207 0.12 -20.79 -30.02
N LYS A 208 -0.04 -19.49 -29.75
CA LYS A 208 -0.05 -18.92 -28.38
C LYS A 208 -1.48 -18.68 -27.91
N VAL A 209 -1.74 -19.03 -26.65
CA VAL A 209 -2.99 -18.67 -25.96
C VAL A 209 -2.96 -17.17 -25.70
N GLY A 210 -4.02 -16.46 -26.09
CA GLY A 210 -4.15 -15.02 -25.82
C GLY A 210 -4.24 -14.71 -24.32
N THR A 211 -3.99 -13.47 -23.92
CA THR A 211 -4.12 -13.00 -22.53
C THR A 211 -5.58 -12.90 -22.05
N THR A 212 -6.52 -12.93 -22.98
CA THR A 212 -7.97 -12.90 -22.71
C THR A 212 -8.46 -14.29 -22.34
N ASP A 213 -8.35 -14.63 -21.07
CA ASP A 213 -8.77 -15.91 -20.49
C ASP A 213 -10.16 -15.85 -19.82
N TRP A 214 -10.85 -14.71 -19.91
CA TRP A 214 -12.19 -14.47 -19.37
C TRP A 214 -13.13 -13.88 -20.42
N TYR A 215 -14.40 -14.29 -20.37
CA TYR A 215 -15.48 -13.75 -21.18
C TYR A 215 -16.49 -13.04 -20.27
N ASP A 216 -16.50 -11.70 -20.34
CA ASP A 216 -17.56 -10.86 -19.82
C ASP A 216 -18.60 -10.58 -20.93
N PRO A 217 -19.82 -11.14 -20.84
CA PRO A 217 -20.84 -10.96 -21.86
C PRO A 217 -21.33 -9.51 -22.01
N TRP A 218 -21.17 -8.66 -20.99
CA TRP A 218 -21.64 -7.27 -21.02
C TRP A 218 -20.61 -6.29 -21.58
N TYR A 219 -19.35 -6.70 -21.68
CA TYR A 219 -18.30 -5.93 -22.32
C TYR A 219 -18.47 -5.95 -23.85
N TYR A 220 -18.87 -7.09 -24.40
CA TYR A 220 -19.00 -7.30 -25.85
C TYR A 220 -20.38 -6.95 -26.40
N ASN A 221 -21.27 -6.34 -25.62
CA ASN A 221 -22.66 -6.10 -26.01
C ASN A 221 -22.99 -4.71 -26.60
N GLY A 222 -21.96 -3.94 -26.95
CA GLY A 222 -22.09 -2.58 -27.50
C GLY A 222 -22.54 -2.51 -28.95
N TYR A 223 -22.73 -1.26 -29.42
CA TYR A 223 -23.22 -0.94 -30.76
C TYR A 223 -22.08 -0.51 -31.71
N GLY A 224 -22.31 -0.59 -33.03
CA GLY A 224 -21.39 -0.08 -34.07
C GLY A 224 -20.51 -1.13 -34.75
N ILE A 225 -19.39 -0.68 -35.34
CA ILE A 225 -18.39 -1.56 -35.99
C ILE A 225 -17.42 -2.12 -34.96
N GLN A 226 -16.61 -3.10 -35.37
CA GLN A 226 -15.87 -3.99 -34.48
C GLN A 226 -15.31 -3.32 -33.19
N GLU A 227 -14.35 -2.41 -33.32
CA GLU A 227 -13.67 -1.73 -32.21
C GLU A 227 -14.58 -0.81 -31.37
N SER A 228 -15.60 -0.20 -31.98
CA SER A 228 -16.52 0.68 -31.26
C SER A 228 -17.45 -0.08 -30.32
N ARG A 229 -17.63 -1.40 -30.50
CA ARG A 229 -18.50 -2.22 -29.66
C ARG A 229 -17.94 -2.44 -28.26
N ILE A 230 -16.62 -2.57 -28.16
CA ILE A 230 -15.93 -2.70 -26.86
C ILE A 230 -16.11 -1.40 -26.06
N LEU A 231 -15.89 -0.27 -26.71
CA LEU A 231 -16.03 1.06 -26.10
C LEU A 231 -17.49 1.47 -25.82
N THR A 232 -18.47 0.74 -26.34
CA THR A 232 -19.90 1.02 -26.12
C THR A 232 -20.63 -0.10 -25.42
N GLY A 233 -19.90 -1.11 -24.93
CA GLY A 233 -20.43 -2.16 -24.08
C GLY A 233 -21.09 -1.58 -22.83
N SER A 234 -22.10 -2.28 -22.31
CA SER A 234 -22.82 -1.85 -21.11
C SER A 234 -21.86 -1.66 -19.94
N HIS A 235 -20.89 -2.58 -19.83
CA HIS A 235 -19.81 -2.50 -18.85
C HIS A 235 -19.01 -1.19 -18.99
N ALA A 236 -18.34 -0.96 -20.12
CA ALA A 236 -17.53 0.25 -20.34
C ALA A 236 -18.33 1.55 -20.15
N MET A 237 -19.59 1.57 -20.57
CA MET A 237 -20.48 2.73 -20.42
C MET A 237 -20.88 2.99 -18.96
N TRP A 238 -21.17 1.94 -18.19
CA TRP A 238 -21.46 2.09 -16.75
C TRP A 238 -20.25 2.61 -16.01
N GLU A 239 -19.09 2.05 -16.29
CA GLU A 239 -17.83 2.47 -15.73
C GLU A 239 -17.57 3.96 -16.01
N LYS A 240 -17.75 4.42 -17.26
CA LYS A 240 -17.70 5.86 -17.63
C LYS A 240 -18.63 6.70 -16.76
N GLN A 241 -19.86 6.24 -16.57
CA GLN A 241 -20.84 6.93 -15.73
C GLN A 241 -20.40 6.94 -14.26
N ALA A 242 -19.81 5.85 -13.75
CA ALA A 242 -19.26 5.78 -12.40
C ALA A 242 -18.17 6.83 -12.17
N HIS A 243 -17.23 6.96 -13.11
CA HIS A 243 -16.18 7.98 -13.05
C HIS A 243 -16.75 9.41 -13.10
N LYS A 244 -17.77 9.65 -13.92
CA LYS A 244 -18.45 10.94 -13.96
C LYS A 244 -19.08 11.29 -12.60
N LEU A 245 -19.75 10.35 -11.94
CA LEU A 245 -20.36 10.58 -10.63
C LEU A 245 -19.30 10.77 -9.54
N TRP A 246 -18.15 10.11 -9.66
CA TRP A 246 -16.99 10.35 -8.80
C TRP A 246 -16.50 11.80 -8.89
N SER A 247 -16.25 12.29 -10.11
CA SER A 247 -15.74 13.66 -10.33
C SER A 247 -16.71 14.75 -9.87
N GLN A 248 -17.99 14.41 -9.65
CA GLN A 248 -19.00 15.28 -9.05
C GLN A 248 -19.02 15.25 -7.51
N GLY A 249 -18.19 14.43 -6.86
CA GLY A 249 -18.10 14.31 -5.39
C GLY A 249 -19.25 13.53 -4.74
N ILE A 250 -20.14 12.92 -5.52
CA ILE A 250 -21.34 12.23 -5.00
C ILE A 250 -20.98 11.08 -4.05
N TYR A 251 -19.83 10.43 -4.28
CA TYR A 251 -19.34 9.36 -3.42
C TYR A 251 -19.07 9.81 -1.97
N GLU A 252 -18.69 11.08 -1.73
CA GLU A 252 -18.23 11.51 -0.40
C GLU A 252 -19.32 11.38 0.66
N THR A 253 -20.58 11.65 0.27
CA THR A 253 -21.73 11.53 1.17
C THR A 253 -21.90 10.07 1.61
N TYR A 254 -21.82 9.13 0.67
CA TYR A 254 -21.93 7.70 0.97
C TYR A 254 -20.72 7.20 1.77
N LEU A 255 -19.51 7.63 1.41
CA LEU A 255 -18.29 7.28 2.12
C LEU A 255 -18.35 7.74 3.58
N ASN A 256 -18.72 8.99 3.83
CA ASN A 256 -18.84 9.51 5.20
C ASN A 256 -19.91 8.74 5.99
N HIS A 257 -21.03 8.37 5.35
CA HIS A 257 -22.07 7.54 5.98
C HIS A 257 -21.53 6.16 6.37
N ILE A 258 -20.91 5.41 5.46
CA ILE A 258 -20.42 4.05 5.77
C ILE A 258 -19.28 4.06 6.79
N LEU A 259 -18.44 5.11 6.79
CA LEU A 259 -17.36 5.28 7.76
C LEU A 259 -17.89 5.66 9.15
N SER A 260 -19.07 6.28 9.24
CA SER A 260 -19.73 6.57 10.52
C SER A 260 -20.30 5.33 11.19
N ILE A 261 -20.66 4.31 10.42
CA ILE A 261 -21.13 3.00 10.92
C ILE A 261 -19.94 2.17 11.39
N SER A 262 -18.94 2.03 10.53
CA SER A 262 -17.69 1.34 10.85
C SER A 262 -16.56 1.96 10.06
N ARG A 263 -15.51 2.38 10.76
CA ARG A 263 -14.31 2.95 10.15
C ARG A 263 -13.70 1.98 9.14
N TYR A 264 -13.63 0.70 9.49
CA TYR A 264 -13.06 -0.34 8.63
C TYR A 264 -14.15 -1.24 8.07
N ASP A 265 -13.82 -1.96 7.01
CA ASP A 265 -14.74 -2.93 6.45
C ASP A 265 -14.92 -4.11 7.40
N PRO A 266 -16.16 -4.39 7.87
CA PRO A 266 -16.39 -5.38 8.94
C PRO A 266 -16.13 -6.83 8.52
N ASP A 267 -16.06 -7.09 7.21
CA ASP A 267 -15.77 -8.42 6.68
C ASP A 267 -14.27 -8.72 6.65
N TRP A 268 -13.41 -7.74 6.90
CA TRP A 268 -12.00 -8.01 7.16
C TRP A 268 -11.85 -8.81 8.45
N LYS A 269 -11.03 -9.86 8.39
CA LYS A 269 -10.66 -10.69 9.54
C LYS A 269 -9.15 -10.84 9.53
N ASN A 270 -8.50 -10.40 10.61
CA ASN A 270 -7.05 -10.45 10.74
C ASN A 270 -6.49 -11.87 10.52
N PRO A 271 -5.29 -11.98 9.93
CA PRO A 271 -4.65 -13.26 9.71
C PRO A 271 -4.31 -13.92 11.04
N ARG A 272 -4.57 -15.23 11.15
CA ARG A 272 -4.21 -16.03 12.34
C ARG A 272 -2.88 -16.72 12.11
N ILE A 273 -1.79 -16.01 12.40
CA ILE A 273 -0.42 -16.52 12.18
C ILE A 273 -0.04 -17.53 13.28
N LYS A 274 0.43 -18.71 12.87
CA LYS A 274 0.93 -19.73 13.80
C LYS A 274 2.46 -19.71 13.80
N LEU A 275 3.06 -19.38 14.94
CA LEU A 275 4.51 -19.41 15.09
C LEU A 275 5.01 -20.86 15.19
N VAL A 276 5.54 -21.40 14.08
CA VAL A 276 6.19 -22.73 14.04
C VAL A 276 7.57 -22.67 13.36
N LYS A 277 8.39 -23.71 13.54
CA LYS A 277 9.83 -23.70 13.22
C LYS A 277 10.17 -23.28 11.77
N LYS A 278 9.29 -23.57 10.81
CA LYS A 278 9.43 -23.20 9.38
C LYS A 278 8.15 -22.58 8.81
N HIS A 279 7.59 -21.59 9.50
CA HIS A 279 6.39 -20.90 9.02
C HIS A 279 6.73 -19.72 8.10
N ASP A 280 6.20 -19.71 6.88
CA ASP A 280 6.08 -18.50 6.05
C ASP A 280 4.70 -17.87 6.33
N PRO A 281 4.59 -16.77 7.09
CA PRO A 281 3.31 -16.12 7.36
C PRO A 281 2.63 -15.58 6.09
N GLY A 282 3.36 -15.56 4.96
CA GLY A 282 2.86 -15.16 3.67
C GLY A 282 1.65 -15.97 3.18
N VAL A 283 1.51 -17.24 3.56
CA VAL A 283 0.35 -18.06 3.15
C VAL A 283 -0.94 -17.54 3.80
N GLU A 284 -0.88 -17.16 5.07
CA GLU A 284 -1.99 -16.63 5.84
C GLU A 284 -2.36 -15.22 5.38
N PHE A 285 -1.37 -14.39 5.05
CA PHE A 285 -1.61 -13.08 4.43
C PHE A 285 -2.31 -13.22 3.08
N TYR A 286 -1.83 -14.14 2.23
CA TYR A 286 -2.46 -14.45 0.95
C TYR A 286 -3.91 -14.87 1.11
N ASN A 287 -4.18 -15.89 1.94
CA ASN A 287 -5.51 -16.45 2.14
C ASN A 287 -6.48 -15.43 2.76
N THR A 288 -5.98 -14.57 3.64
CA THR A 288 -6.79 -13.53 4.29
C THR A 288 -7.29 -12.51 3.27
N ALA A 289 -6.39 -11.94 2.46
CA ALA A 289 -6.77 -10.95 1.47
C ALA A 289 -7.56 -11.57 0.30
N LYS A 290 -7.23 -12.80 -0.11
CA LYS A 290 -8.04 -13.58 -1.07
C LYS A 290 -9.49 -13.72 -0.59
N ARG A 291 -9.69 -14.22 0.62
CA ARG A 291 -11.04 -14.38 1.19
C ARG A 291 -11.76 -13.03 1.28
N PHE A 292 -11.07 -11.98 1.70
CA PHE A 292 -11.67 -10.65 1.81
C PHE A 292 -12.15 -10.12 0.44
N ALA A 293 -11.34 -10.27 -0.61
CA ALA A 293 -11.72 -9.91 -1.98
C ALA A 293 -12.93 -10.71 -2.49
N ALA A 294 -12.97 -12.03 -2.24
CA ALA A 294 -14.11 -12.87 -2.60
C ALA A 294 -15.41 -12.44 -1.88
N VAL A 295 -15.32 -12.06 -0.60
CA VAL A 295 -16.47 -11.54 0.16
C VAL A 295 -16.92 -10.18 -0.39
N CYS A 296 -15.99 -9.30 -0.80
CA CYS A 296 -16.34 -8.05 -1.45
C CYS A 296 -17.10 -8.30 -2.76
N ALA A 297 -16.64 -9.22 -3.59
CA ALA A 297 -17.32 -9.61 -4.83
C ALA A 297 -18.72 -10.21 -4.56
N GLN A 298 -18.85 -11.10 -3.57
CA GLN A 298 -20.16 -11.62 -3.17
C GLN A 298 -21.09 -10.50 -2.68
N ARG A 299 -20.57 -9.51 -1.93
CA ARG A 299 -21.36 -8.37 -1.48
C ARG A 299 -21.85 -7.54 -2.66
N THR A 300 -20.97 -7.23 -3.61
CA THR A 300 -21.33 -6.54 -4.85
C THR A 300 -22.39 -7.31 -5.62
N ARG A 301 -22.23 -8.63 -5.74
CA ARG A 301 -23.20 -9.50 -6.41
C ARG A 301 -24.57 -9.50 -5.73
N ASN A 302 -24.60 -9.59 -4.41
CA ASN A 302 -25.84 -9.57 -3.62
C ASN A 302 -26.52 -8.18 -3.64
N ASN A 303 -25.76 -7.12 -3.92
CA ASN A 303 -26.21 -5.73 -3.95
C ASN A 303 -26.07 -5.12 -5.34
N ILE A 304 -26.22 -5.95 -6.38
CA ILE A 304 -25.85 -5.55 -7.74
C ILE A 304 -26.71 -4.39 -8.26
N GLU A 305 -28.00 -4.38 -7.94
CA GLU A 305 -28.92 -3.30 -8.33
C GLU A 305 -28.56 -1.94 -7.69
N PRO A 306 -28.40 -1.80 -6.36
CA PRO A 306 -28.00 -0.52 -5.78
C PRO A 306 -26.59 -0.09 -6.20
N PHE A 307 -25.64 -1.03 -6.38
CA PHE A 307 -24.30 -0.69 -6.88
C PHE A 307 -24.35 -0.20 -8.33
N PHE A 308 -25.16 -0.84 -9.16
CA PHE A 308 -25.34 -0.48 -10.56
C PHE A 308 -26.03 0.89 -10.71
N ASN A 309 -27.17 1.08 -10.04
CA ASN A 309 -27.96 2.31 -10.14
C ASN A 309 -27.29 3.51 -9.46
N THR A 310 -26.45 3.25 -8.44
CA THR A 310 -25.74 4.29 -7.69
C THR A 310 -24.24 3.97 -7.59
N PRO A 311 -23.45 4.21 -8.66
CA PRO A 311 -22.02 3.89 -8.66
C PRO A 311 -21.21 4.52 -7.53
N GLY A 312 -21.61 5.70 -7.03
CA GLY A 312 -20.96 6.32 -5.86
C GLY A 312 -20.98 5.44 -4.61
N TYR A 313 -21.98 4.55 -4.47
CA TYR A 313 -22.04 3.56 -3.41
C TYR A 313 -20.95 2.50 -3.59
N ALA A 314 -20.83 1.92 -4.79
CA ALA A 314 -19.77 0.96 -5.13
C ALA A 314 -18.37 1.53 -4.88
N ILE A 315 -18.11 2.77 -5.32
CA ILE A 315 -16.81 3.42 -5.12
C ILE A 315 -16.52 3.65 -3.62
N SER A 316 -17.53 4.06 -2.84
CA SER A 316 -17.35 4.27 -1.40
C SER A 316 -16.94 2.97 -0.68
N TYR A 317 -17.56 1.85 -1.06
CA TYR A 317 -17.19 0.54 -0.54
C TYR A 317 -15.78 0.13 -0.97
N ALA A 318 -15.41 0.36 -2.23
CA ALA A 318 -14.05 0.12 -2.71
C ALA A 318 -13.01 0.93 -1.91
N VAL A 319 -13.26 2.23 -1.68
CA VAL A 319 -12.41 3.09 -0.83
C VAL A 319 -12.25 2.49 0.57
N ARG A 320 -13.36 2.10 1.23
CA ARG A 320 -13.29 1.52 2.58
C ARG A 320 -12.54 0.18 2.59
N ALA A 321 -12.73 -0.65 1.57
CA ALA A 321 -12.05 -1.94 1.45
C ALA A 321 -10.54 -1.77 1.24
N VAL A 322 -10.13 -0.90 0.31
CA VAL A 322 -8.70 -0.58 0.08
C VAL A 322 -8.07 0.03 1.32
N MET A 323 -8.76 0.98 1.98
CA MET A 323 -8.32 1.55 3.24
C MET A 323 -8.09 0.48 4.32
N THR A 324 -9.03 -0.45 4.45
CA THR A 324 -8.97 -1.56 5.41
C THR A 324 -7.78 -2.48 5.13
N MET A 325 -7.58 -2.86 3.85
CA MET A 325 -6.45 -3.69 3.43
C MET A 325 -5.11 -2.97 3.66
N PHE A 326 -5.00 -1.68 3.33
CA PHE A 326 -3.78 -0.91 3.60
C PHE A 326 -3.49 -0.83 5.11
N LYS A 327 -4.50 -0.62 5.96
CA LYS A 327 -4.31 -0.65 7.42
C LYS A 327 -3.82 -2.01 7.89
N ALA A 328 -4.36 -3.09 7.32
CA ALA A 328 -3.98 -4.44 7.68
C ALA A 328 -2.57 -4.84 7.22
N SER A 329 -2.03 -4.16 6.20
CA SER A 329 -0.67 -4.43 5.71
C SER A 329 0.44 -3.90 6.62
N VAL A 330 0.09 -3.08 7.61
CA VAL A 330 1.00 -2.56 8.63
C VAL A 330 0.63 -3.13 10.01
N THR A 331 1.63 -3.29 10.86
CA THR A 331 1.46 -3.78 12.24
C THR A 331 1.57 -2.65 13.24
N THR A 332 0.64 -2.62 14.20
CA THR A 332 0.77 -1.82 15.41
C THR A 332 1.48 -2.57 16.54
N ILE A 333 1.93 -3.81 16.30
CA ILE A 333 2.80 -4.54 17.22
C ILE A 333 4.23 -4.04 17.01
N LYS A 334 4.81 -3.38 18.01
CA LYS A 334 6.22 -3.00 17.98
C LYS A 334 7.04 -3.90 18.89
N ILE A 335 8.18 -4.35 18.41
CA ILE A 335 9.17 -5.04 19.23
C ILE A 335 10.30 -4.04 19.53
N GLU A 336 10.61 -3.81 20.80
CA GLU A 336 11.78 -3.00 21.16
C GLU A 336 13.07 -3.78 20.81
N PRO A 337 14.17 -3.07 20.48
CA PRO A 337 15.44 -3.74 20.16
C PRO A 337 15.84 -4.75 21.23
N ILE A 338 16.16 -5.97 20.79
CA ILE A 338 16.59 -7.05 21.67
C ILE A 338 17.86 -6.60 22.42
N ARG A 339 17.83 -6.70 23.75
CA ARG A 339 18.97 -6.30 24.60
C ARG A 339 19.66 -7.54 25.18
N PRO A 340 20.83 -7.92 24.65
CA PRO A 340 21.65 -8.96 25.24
C PRO A 340 22.40 -8.40 26.46
N GLU A 341 22.34 -9.11 27.58
CA GLU A 341 23.09 -8.84 28.80
C GLU A 341 23.86 -10.12 29.16
N GLN A 342 25.19 -10.02 29.28
CA GLN A 342 26.00 -11.16 29.68
C GLN A 342 25.74 -11.48 31.16
N VAL A 343 25.30 -12.70 31.45
CA VAL A 343 25.02 -13.16 32.83
C VAL A 343 26.25 -13.83 33.42
N ASP A 344 26.91 -14.68 32.63
CA ASP A 344 28.16 -15.35 33.00
C ASP A 344 29.04 -15.59 31.75
N GLY A 345 30.13 -16.37 31.89
CA GLY A 345 31.04 -16.69 30.78
C GLY A 345 30.42 -17.50 29.63
N ASN A 346 29.26 -18.13 29.86
CA ASN A 346 28.61 -19.07 28.94
C ASN A 346 27.11 -18.78 28.69
N ASN A 347 26.53 -17.72 29.29
CA ASN A 347 25.10 -17.42 29.20
C ASN A 347 24.83 -15.93 29.03
N CYS A 348 23.92 -15.62 28.10
CA CYS A 348 23.42 -14.27 27.85
C CYS A 348 21.92 -14.25 28.15
N LYS A 349 21.46 -13.21 28.83
CA LYS A 349 20.05 -12.88 28.97
C LYS A 349 19.65 -11.95 27.84
N ALA A 350 18.76 -12.40 26.96
CA ALA A 350 18.18 -11.55 25.93
C ALA A 350 16.81 -11.07 26.41
N THR A 351 16.60 -9.75 26.46
CA THR A 351 15.29 -9.16 26.80
C THR A 351 14.61 -8.66 25.52
N CYS A 352 13.33 -8.99 25.34
CA CYS A 352 12.47 -8.53 24.25
C CYS A 352 11.20 -7.93 24.87
N ASN A 353 10.94 -6.65 24.59
CA ASN A 353 9.69 -5.99 24.98
C ASN A 353 8.81 -5.79 23.75
N ILE A 354 7.52 -5.95 23.96
CA ILE A 354 6.46 -5.87 22.98
C ILE A 354 5.58 -4.70 23.39
N VAL A 355 5.37 -3.77 22.48
CA VAL A 355 4.57 -2.57 22.69
C VAL A 355 3.38 -2.62 21.76
N ASN A 356 2.19 -2.48 22.34
CA ASN A 356 0.97 -2.27 21.56
C ASN A 356 0.89 -0.78 21.17
N MET A 357 1.19 -0.46 19.93
CA MET A 357 1.10 0.92 19.39
C MET A 357 -0.33 1.30 19.01
N ASN A 358 -1.27 0.35 19.00
CA ASN A 358 -2.68 0.67 18.86
C ASN A 358 -3.15 1.39 20.14
N THR A 359 -3.70 2.58 19.96
CA THR A 359 -4.18 3.42 21.07
C THR A 359 -5.65 3.19 21.40
N LEU A 360 -6.36 2.41 20.59
CA LEU A 360 -7.80 2.18 20.71
C LEU A 360 -8.13 0.80 21.26
N GLU A 361 -7.31 -0.21 20.98
CA GLU A 361 -7.66 -1.60 21.22
C GLU A 361 -6.51 -2.40 21.85
N ALA A 362 -6.85 -3.32 22.75
CA ALA A 362 -5.89 -4.23 23.36
C ALA A 362 -5.43 -5.28 22.34
N LEU A 363 -4.17 -5.70 22.43
CA LEU A 363 -3.63 -6.81 21.65
C LEU A 363 -3.86 -8.11 22.42
N GLU A 364 -4.69 -8.99 21.88
CA GLU A 364 -5.08 -10.25 22.51
C GLU A 364 -4.30 -11.44 21.94
N ASN A 365 -4.39 -12.58 22.63
CA ASN A 365 -3.82 -13.86 22.18
C ASN A 365 -2.33 -13.79 21.81
N VAL A 366 -1.55 -13.00 22.55
CA VAL A 366 -0.15 -12.73 22.18
C VAL A 366 0.72 -13.97 22.35
N VAL A 367 1.40 -14.35 21.27
CA VAL A 367 2.38 -15.44 21.26
C VAL A 367 3.72 -14.90 20.80
N VAL A 368 4.78 -15.28 21.50
CA VAL A 368 6.15 -14.83 21.26
C VAL A 368 7.00 -16.05 20.94
N LEU A 369 7.64 -16.06 19.77
CA LEU A 369 8.68 -17.00 19.41
C LEU A 369 10.02 -16.30 19.55
N PHE A 370 10.83 -16.75 20.51
CA PHE A 370 12.21 -16.38 20.62
C PHE A 370 13.08 -17.47 20.01
N ARG A 371 13.89 -17.12 19.01
CA ARG A 371 14.80 -18.04 18.32
C ARG A 371 16.23 -17.55 18.44
N TRP A 372 17.15 -18.48 18.66
CA TRP A 372 18.58 -18.21 18.49
C TRP A 372 19.20 -19.25 17.57
N THR A 373 20.08 -18.77 16.68
CA THR A 373 20.75 -19.58 15.66
C THR A 373 22.25 -19.33 15.73
N PHE A 374 23.01 -20.42 15.86
CA PHE A 374 24.47 -20.42 15.91
C PHE A 374 25.06 -20.40 14.50
N GLU A 375 26.32 -19.98 14.37
CA GLU A 375 27.03 -19.92 13.08
C GLU A 375 27.13 -21.29 12.37
N ASP A 376 27.10 -22.39 13.14
CA ASP A 376 27.05 -23.76 12.63
C ASP A 376 25.67 -24.22 12.13
N GLY A 377 24.66 -23.34 12.18
CA GLY A 377 23.30 -23.60 11.72
C GLY A 377 22.38 -24.27 12.75
N ARG A 378 22.87 -24.65 13.93
CA ARG A 378 21.99 -25.11 15.02
C ARG A 378 21.06 -23.99 15.45
N SER A 379 19.79 -24.30 15.64
CA SER A 379 18.76 -23.34 16.05
C SER A 379 17.86 -23.91 17.14
N HIS A 380 17.48 -23.03 18.06
CA HIS A 380 16.64 -23.34 19.20
C HIS A 380 15.49 -22.33 19.25
N ASP A 381 14.31 -22.82 19.62
CA ASP A 381 13.08 -22.05 19.65
C ASP A 381 12.49 -22.13 21.07
N ASN A 382 11.97 -21.01 21.55
CA ASN A 382 11.14 -20.94 22.75
C ASN A 382 9.87 -20.16 22.42
N ILE A 383 8.71 -20.79 22.62
CA ILE A 383 7.41 -20.20 22.34
C ILE A 383 6.72 -19.91 23.68
N VAL A 384 6.38 -18.65 23.90
CA VAL A 384 5.71 -18.18 25.12
C VAL A 384 4.37 -17.56 24.73
N LYS A 385 3.29 -18.01 25.37
CA LYS A 385 1.99 -17.33 25.30
C LYS A 385 1.88 -16.38 26.47
N LEU A 386 1.57 -15.12 26.21
CA LEU A 386 1.25 -14.17 27.28
C LEU A 386 -0.15 -14.48 27.81
N LEU A 387 -0.29 -14.49 29.13
CA LEU A 387 -1.57 -14.77 29.79
C LEU A 387 -2.54 -13.60 29.64
N ASP A 388 -2.02 -12.37 29.75
CA ASP A 388 -2.81 -11.15 29.70
C ASP A 388 -2.67 -10.43 28.35
N PRO A 389 -3.75 -9.82 27.83
CA PRO A 389 -3.69 -8.91 26.69
C PRO A 389 -2.77 -7.71 26.96
N ILE A 390 -2.11 -7.20 25.91
CA ILE A 390 -1.33 -5.96 26.00
C ILE A 390 -2.27 -4.78 25.76
N ARG A 391 -2.59 -4.05 26.82
CA ARG A 391 -3.48 -2.87 26.78
C ARG A 391 -3.01 -1.82 25.75
N PRO A 392 -3.92 -0.94 25.27
CA PRO A 392 -3.55 0.12 24.35
C PRO A 392 -2.38 0.98 24.86
N GLY A 393 -1.36 1.20 24.03
CA GLY A 393 -0.15 1.95 24.37
C GLY A 393 0.76 1.30 25.42
N ALA A 394 0.39 0.13 25.95
CA ALA A 394 1.13 -0.54 27.00
C ALA A 394 2.27 -1.41 26.44
N ARG A 395 3.14 -1.84 27.36
CA ARG A 395 4.24 -2.76 27.11
C ARG A 395 4.04 -4.05 27.89
N SER A 396 4.42 -5.16 27.28
CA SER A 396 4.65 -6.44 27.95
C SER A 396 5.97 -7.01 27.42
N GLY A 397 6.56 -7.98 28.08
CA GLY A 397 7.85 -8.50 27.66
C GLY A 397 8.30 -9.68 28.47
N GLY A 398 9.40 -10.26 28.01
CA GLY A 398 10.05 -11.39 28.66
C GLY A 398 11.55 -11.29 28.54
N TRP A 399 12.22 -12.20 29.24
CA TRP A 399 13.65 -12.44 29.08
C TRP A 399 13.88 -13.92 28.85
N TRP A 400 14.92 -14.22 28.06
CA TRP A 400 15.32 -15.57 27.72
C TRP A 400 16.80 -15.75 27.98
N GLN A 401 17.15 -16.88 28.58
CA GLN A 401 18.55 -17.26 28.77
C GLN A 401 19.01 -18.03 27.54
N VAL A 402 20.08 -17.54 26.92
CA VAL A 402 20.68 -18.08 25.71
C VAL A 402 22.08 -18.60 26.06
N PRO A 403 22.31 -19.92 25.97
CA PRO A 403 23.65 -20.46 26.13
C PRO A 403 24.54 -20.01 24.97
N PHE A 404 25.79 -19.65 25.25
CA PHE A 404 26.76 -19.23 24.23
C PHE A 404 28.19 -19.67 24.59
N LYS A 405 29.07 -19.77 23.60
CA LYS A 405 30.52 -19.88 23.82
C LYS A 405 31.22 -18.54 23.52
N PRO A 406 32.25 -18.13 24.30
CA PRO A 406 33.00 -16.91 24.01
C PRO A 406 33.56 -16.91 22.58
N GLY A 407 33.30 -15.83 21.84
CA GLY A 407 33.73 -15.67 20.45
C GLY A 407 32.79 -16.27 19.40
N GLU A 408 31.72 -16.95 19.80
CA GLU A 408 30.69 -17.46 18.88
C GLU A 408 29.74 -16.33 18.42
N LYS A 409 29.32 -16.38 17.16
CA LYS A 409 28.27 -15.51 16.63
C LYS A 409 26.92 -16.16 16.78
N ILE A 410 25.96 -15.39 17.29
CA ILE A 410 24.60 -15.85 17.50
C ILE A 410 23.64 -14.83 16.86
N GLN A 411 22.75 -15.33 16.02
CA GLN A 411 21.60 -14.56 15.55
C GLN A 411 20.43 -14.79 16.52
N LEU A 412 19.90 -13.70 17.08
CA LEU A 412 18.70 -13.70 17.91
C LEU A 412 17.53 -13.16 17.08
N ALA A 413 16.38 -13.80 17.19
CA ALA A 413 15.15 -13.36 16.55
C ALA A 413 13.99 -13.42 17.57
N CYS A 414 13.17 -12.36 17.61
CA CYS A 414 11.95 -12.28 18.40
C CYS A 414 10.81 -12.06 17.40
N ALA A 415 9.96 -13.07 17.21
CA ALA A 415 8.75 -12.96 16.40
C ALA A 415 7.53 -12.95 17.32
N VAL A 416 6.56 -12.09 17.02
CA VAL A 416 5.36 -11.90 17.84
C VAL A 416 4.14 -12.01 16.96
N THR A 417 3.11 -12.69 17.45
CA THR A 417 1.76 -12.63 16.90
C THR A 417 0.79 -12.16 17.95
N GLY A 418 -0.32 -11.58 17.51
CA GLY A 418 -1.45 -11.21 18.35
C GLY A 418 -2.62 -10.74 17.50
N GLU A 419 -3.76 -10.56 18.14
CA GLU A 419 -5.01 -10.28 17.45
C GLU A 419 -5.66 -9.01 18.00
N TYR A 420 -6.17 -8.18 17.09
CA TYR A 420 -7.16 -7.15 17.37
C TYR A 420 -8.51 -7.64 16.86
N GLN A 421 -9.59 -7.38 17.59
CA GLN A 421 -10.95 -7.80 17.24
C GLN A 421 -11.53 -6.92 16.12
N THR A 422 -11.28 -5.60 16.17
CA THR A 422 -11.90 -4.63 15.26
C THR A 422 -10.90 -3.90 14.37
N THR A 423 -9.68 -3.67 14.84
CA THR A 423 -8.65 -2.97 14.06
C THR A 423 -8.03 -3.92 13.03
N PRO A 424 -8.06 -3.61 11.72
CA PRO A 424 -7.30 -4.36 10.74
C PRO A 424 -5.81 -4.25 11.05
N ASP A 425 -5.10 -5.36 11.09
CA ASP A 425 -3.68 -5.37 11.41
C ASP A 425 -3.03 -6.62 10.83
N MET A 426 -1.73 -6.54 10.59
CA MET A 426 -0.95 -7.67 10.14
C MET A 426 -0.88 -8.77 11.20
N GLY A 427 -1.07 -8.42 12.49
CA GLY A 427 -1.10 -9.38 13.60
C GLY A 427 0.21 -10.12 13.81
N TYR A 428 1.30 -9.62 13.22
CA TYR A 428 2.64 -10.21 13.22
C TYR A 428 3.70 -9.12 13.26
N ASN A 429 4.83 -9.37 13.91
CA ASN A 429 6.06 -8.61 13.71
C ASN A 429 7.27 -9.50 14.03
N ILE A 430 8.45 -9.18 13.50
CA ILE A 430 9.70 -9.87 13.80
C ILE A 430 10.86 -8.90 13.87
N GLU A 431 11.69 -9.05 14.89
CA GLU A 431 12.96 -8.35 15.04
C GLU A 431 14.11 -9.34 15.10
N GLN A 432 15.24 -8.98 14.50
CA GLN A 432 16.43 -9.83 14.45
C GLN A 432 17.69 -9.01 14.73
N ILE A 433 18.59 -9.56 15.53
CA ILE A 433 19.93 -9.00 15.76
C ILE A 433 20.99 -10.10 15.68
N THR A 434 22.19 -9.73 15.24
CA THR A 434 23.36 -10.61 15.35
C THR A 434 24.28 -10.06 16.42
N ILE A 435 24.64 -10.92 17.37
CA ILE A 435 25.59 -10.59 18.42
C ILE A 435 26.88 -11.39 18.23
N SER A 436 28.00 -10.78 18.56
CA SER A 436 29.30 -11.46 18.68
C SER A 436 29.76 -11.26 20.11
N THR A 437 30.00 -12.34 20.83
CA THR A 437 30.48 -12.24 22.22
C THR A 437 31.96 -11.87 22.20
N ARG A 438 32.39 -10.99 23.11
CA ARG A 438 33.83 -10.68 23.25
C ARG A 438 34.55 -11.98 23.64
N LYS A 439 35.67 -12.27 22.98
CA LYS A 439 36.66 -13.18 23.56
C LYS A 439 37.06 -12.57 24.90
N ILE A 440 36.91 -13.34 25.99
CA ILE A 440 37.49 -12.97 27.27
C ILE A 440 39.00 -12.92 27.00
N GLN A 441 39.54 -11.70 26.94
CA GLN A 441 40.98 -11.52 26.88
C GLN A 441 41.48 -11.99 28.26
N PRO A 442 42.45 -12.92 28.33
CA PRO A 442 43.03 -13.28 29.61
C PRO A 442 43.50 -11.99 30.29
N GLU A 443 43.17 -11.85 31.57
CA GLU A 443 43.55 -10.70 32.38
C GLU A 443 45.06 -10.48 32.17
N PRO A 444 45.51 -9.31 31.67
CA PRO A 444 46.94 -9.03 31.64
C PRO A 444 47.44 -9.04 33.09
N ASP A 445 48.58 -9.68 33.32
CA ASP A 445 49.24 -9.72 34.63
C ASP A 445 49.25 -8.33 35.26
N PRO A 446 49.01 -8.22 36.58
CA PRO A 446 48.84 -6.93 37.25
C PRO A 446 50.06 -6.05 37.04
N VAL A 447 49.93 -5.04 36.17
CA VAL A 447 50.92 -3.99 36.02
C VAL A 447 50.81 -3.07 37.25
N PRO A 448 51.93 -2.76 37.95
CA PRO A 448 51.92 -1.87 39.10
C PRO A 448 51.34 -0.51 38.75
N THR A 449 50.41 -0.05 39.56
CA THR A 449 49.63 1.18 39.39
C THR A 449 50.49 2.44 39.61
N PRO A 450 50.55 3.40 38.66
CA PRO A 450 50.81 4.79 38.96
C PRO A 450 49.49 5.54 39.22
N GLN A 451 49.48 6.34 40.29
CA GLN A 451 48.36 7.17 40.74
C GLN A 451 47.78 8.08 39.63
N PRO A 452 46.44 8.30 39.60
CA PRO A 452 45.80 9.23 38.69
C PRO A 452 45.89 10.68 39.18
N SER A 453 46.31 11.58 38.30
CA SER A 453 46.08 13.02 38.45
C SER A 453 44.69 13.36 37.89
N PRO A 454 43.82 14.11 38.59
CA PRO A 454 42.48 14.40 38.13
C PRO A 454 42.50 15.51 37.09
N GLN A 455 42.12 15.21 35.84
CA GLN A 455 41.64 16.23 34.92
C GLN A 455 40.11 16.17 34.82
N PRO A 456 39.41 17.30 35.01
CA PRO A 456 37.98 17.37 34.79
C PRO A 456 37.70 17.40 33.29
N ILE A 457 36.95 16.41 32.79
CA ILE A 457 36.32 16.51 31.48
C ILE A 457 35.21 17.55 31.59
N LYS A 458 35.53 18.78 31.17
CA LYS A 458 34.52 19.82 30.88
C LYS A 458 33.60 19.30 29.79
N SER A 459 32.29 19.35 30.03
CA SER A 459 31.30 19.31 28.96
C SER A 459 31.49 20.52 28.06
N THR A 460 32.00 20.32 26.85
CA THR A 460 32.05 21.37 25.83
C THR A 460 30.63 21.63 25.34
N ASN A 461 30.07 22.77 25.75
CA ASN A 461 28.87 23.32 25.14
C ASN A 461 29.15 23.58 23.65
N CYS A 462 28.31 23.05 22.77
CA CYS A 462 28.29 23.45 21.37
C CYS A 462 27.99 24.95 21.29
N SER A 463 28.91 25.73 20.74
CA SER A 463 28.76 27.17 20.55
C SER A 463 27.87 27.46 19.32
N SER A 464 26.73 28.10 19.60
CA SER A 464 25.81 28.83 18.70
C SER A 464 25.35 28.15 17.40
N ILE A 465 24.06 27.78 17.35
CA ILE A 465 23.32 27.65 16.09
C ILE A 465 22.85 29.04 15.66
N THR A 466 23.07 29.41 14.39
CA THR A 466 22.44 30.59 13.80
C THR A 466 21.38 30.13 12.81
N ILE A 467 20.11 30.16 13.21
CA ILE A 467 18.98 29.87 12.31
C ILE A 467 18.60 31.18 11.61
N SER A 468 19.04 31.35 10.37
CA SER A 468 18.69 32.52 9.55
C SER A 468 17.47 32.21 8.67
N VAL A 469 16.28 32.61 9.11
CA VAL A 469 15.05 32.44 8.32
C VAL A 469 14.97 33.50 7.23
N LYS A 470 15.11 33.12 5.97
CA LYS A 470 14.82 33.99 4.83
C LYS A 470 13.37 33.79 4.38
N ARG A 471 12.57 34.85 4.36
CA ARG A 471 11.27 34.86 3.67
C ARG A 471 11.57 34.84 2.18
N ASP A 472 11.17 33.78 1.49
CA ASP A 472 11.17 33.74 0.04
C ASP A 472 10.06 34.67 -0.48
N THR A 473 10.42 35.88 -0.91
CA THR A 473 9.50 36.84 -1.55
C THR A 473 9.53 36.72 -3.07
N SER A 474 10.05 35.63 -3.64
CA SER A 474 9.99 35.43 -5.08
C SER A 474 8.52 35.31 -5.52
N ASN A 475 8.05 36.35 -6.22
CA ASN A 475 6.69 36.54 -6.72
C ASN A 475 6.33 35.55 -7.86
N ASN A 476 6.62 34.26 -7.73
CA ASN A 476 6.09 33.25 -8.65
C ASN A 476 4.87 32.57 -8.04
N SER A 477 3.81 33.38 -7.86
CA SER A 477 2.48 32.88 -7.52
C SER A 477 1.75 32.48 -8.81
N ILE A 478 1.68 31.18 -9.07
CA ILE A 478 0.45 30.62 -9.65
C ILE A 478 -0.41 30.26 -8.43
N ALA A 479 -1.58 30.91 -8.32
CA ALA A 479 -2.61 30.67 -7.31
C ALA A 479 -2.30 31.03 -5.84
N GLY A 480 -2.01 32.30 -5.53
CA GLY A 480 -2.35 32.95 -4.23
C GLY A 480 -1.87 32.34 -2.91
N ALA A 481 -1.09 31.26 -2.91
CA ALA A 481 -0.59 30.59 -1.73
C ALA A 481 0.78 31.17 -1.35
N MET A 482 0.85 31.92 -0.25
CA MET A 482 2.14 32.30 0.33
C MET A 482 2.80 31.05 0.91
N TYR A 483 3.94 30.65 0.35
CA TYR A 483 4.78 29.59 0.90
C TYR A 483 5.77 30.18 1.91
N HIS A 484 5.85 29.57 3.08
CA HIS A 484 6.88 29.89 4.07
C HIS A 484 7.99 28.86 3.96
N LYS A 485 9.10 29.26 3.32
CA LYS A 485 10.36 28.51 3.36
C LYS A 485 11.22 29.00 4.52
N VAL A 486 11.89 28.07 5.20
CA VAL A 486 12.85 28.36 6.27
C VAL A 486 14.18 27.73 5.89
N ASP A 487 15.20 28.57 5.71
CA ASP A 487 16.59 28.11 5.59
C ASP A 487 17.16 27.88 7.00
N VAL A 488 17.54 26.64 7.27
CA VAL A 488 18.19 26.23 8.51
C VAL A 488 19.67 26.07 8.20
N VAL A 489 20.50 26.88 8.87
CA VAL A 489 21.95 26.81 8.79
C VAL A 489 22.49 26.27 10.10
N ILE A 490 23.15 25.12 10.06
CA ILE A 490 23.74 24.49 11.25
C ILE A 490 25.25 24.57 11.13
N GLY A 491 25.86 25.45 11.91
CA GLY A 491 27.31 25.54 12.08
C GLY A 491 27.75 24.64 13.23
N ILE A 492 28.70 23.75 12.98
CA ILE A 492 29.29 22.88 14.01
C ILE A 492 30.77 23.22 14.13
N LEU A 493 31.12 23.93 15.20
CA LEU A 493 32.50 24.32 15.54
C LEU A 493 33.06 23.32 16.56
N ASP A 494 33.36 22.10 16.12
CA ASP A 494 34.17 21.18 16.93
C ASP A 494 35.24 20.55 16.02
N GLY A 495 36.50 20.83 16.33
CA GLY A 495 37.65 20.45 15.52
C GLY A 495 37.93 18.94 15.49
N ASN A 496 37.28 18.15 16.35
CA ASN A 496 37.67 16.75 16.58
C ASN A 496 36.54 15.71 16.41
N ARG A 497 35.30 16.10 16.07
CA ARG A 497 34.19 15.15 15.86
C ARG A 497 33.49 15.37 14.53
N TYR A 498 33.45 14.31 13.71
CA TYR A 498 32.80 14.32 12.40
C TYR A 498 31.30 14.07 12.54
N VAL A 499 30.49 15.00 12.04
CA VAL A 499 29.03 14.85 11.97
C VAL A 499 28.67 14.08 10.71
N HIS A 500 27.96 12.96 10.88
CA HIS A 500 27.58 12.07 9.79
C HIS A 500 26.20 12.39 9.24
N GLN A 501 25.24 12.59 10.14
CA GLN A 501 23.84 12.86 9.81
C GLN A 501 23.25 13.92 10.72
N VAL A 502 22.33 14.72 10.16
CA VAL A 502 21.50 15.66 10.93
C VAL A 502 20.04 15.43 10.58
N GLY A 503 19.23 15.10 11.60
CA GLY A 503 17.78 15.03 11.49
C GLY A 503 17.12 16.33 11.91
N LEU A 504 16.11 16.78 11.15
CA LEU A 504 15.29 17.94 11.45
C LEU A 504 13.87 17.53 11.84
N PHE A 505 13.31 18.28 12.80
CA PHE A 505 11.99 18.05 13.35
C PHE A 505 11.19 19.34 13.41
N ILE A 506 9.88 19.24 13.18
CA ILE A 506 8.90 20.32 13.34
C ILE A 506 7.88 19.87 14.39
N ASN A 507 7.76 20.62 15.48
CA ASN A 507 6.88 20.28 16.62
C ASN A 507 7.06 18.82 17.09
N GLY A 508 8.32 18.36 17.15
CA GLY A 508 8.68 16.98 17.52
C GLY A 508 8.47 15.92 16.44
N GLN A 509 7.88 16.25 15.28
CA GLN A 509 7.74 15.32 14.15
C GLN A 509 8.96 15.38 13.25
N PHE A 510 9.54 14.23 12.92
CA PHE A 510 10.67 14.14 12.00
C PHE A 510 10.25 14.57 10.58
N VAL A 511 11.07 15.39 9.94
CA VAL A 511 10.78 15.95 8.61
C VAL A 511 11.75 15.41 7.58
N THR A 512 13.05 15.48 7.86
CA THR A 512 14.08 15.15 6.87
C THR A 512 15.43 14.89 7.54
N ILE A 513 16.35 14.25 6.82
CA ILE A 513 17.72 13.96 7.23
C ILE A 513 18.70 14.44 6.16
N ALA A 514 19.76 15.13 6.58
CA ALA A 514 20.90 15.44 5.73
C ALA A 514 22.04 14.46 6.02
N ASN A 515 22.52 13.78 4.96
CA ASN A 515 23.65 12.85 5.02
C ASN A 515 24.88 13.43 4.32
N ARG A 516 26.06 13.06 4.80
CA ARG A 516 27.32 13.37 4.13
C ARG A 516 27.46 12.51 2.86
N GLY A 517 27.14 13.06 1.68
CA GLY A 517 27.32 12.34 0.40
C GLY A 517 26.70 12.98 -0.86
N ASN A 518 25.70 13.86 -0.74
CA ASN A 518 24.92 14.32 -1.90
C ASN A 518 25.44 15.61 -2.56
N GLY A 519 26.75 15.74 -2.82
CA GLY A 519 27.27 16.78 -3.74
C GLY A 519 27.25 18.24 -3.24
N TRP A 520 27.65 18.49 -1.98
CA TRP A 520 27.64 19.83 -1.38
C TRP A 520 29.06 20.36 -1.15
N ASN A 521 29.37 21.55 -1.67
CA ASN A 521 30.69 22.17 -1.60
C ASN A 521 31.10 22.48 -0.14
N GLN A 522 32.17 21.86 0.33
CA GLN A 522 32.76 22.08 1.66
C GLN A 522 33.96 23.03 1.57
N LYS A 523 33.96 24.11 2.36
CA LYS A 523 35.17 24.78 2.86
C LYS A 523 35.16 24.75 4.38
N ARG A 524 36.35 24.74 5.00
CA ARG A 524 36.57 24.65 6.47
C ARG A 524 35.64 25.60 7.23
N GLY A 525 34.90 25.05 8.21
CA GLY A 525 33.75 25.70 8.86
C GLY A 525 32.44 25.17 8.29
N THR A 526 32.07 23.93 8.64
CA THR A 526 30.93 23.22 8.02
C THR A 526 29.59 23.82 8.44
N HIS A 527 28.95 24.49 7.50
CA HIS A 527 27.55 24.92 7.57
C HIS A 527 26.70 23.91 6.79
N TRP A 528 25.66 23.35 7.42
CA TRP A 528 24.65 22.56 6.72
C TRP A 528 23.46 23.47 6.40
N ASN A 529 23.13 23.63 5.12
CA ASN A 529 21.99 24.43 4.68
C ASN A 529 20.84 23.51 4.30
N MET A 530 19.67 23.70 4.91
CA MET A 530 18.45 22.94 4.61
C MET A 530 17.28 23.90 4.46
N THR A 531 16.48 23.74 3.40
CA THR A 531 15.26 24.54 3.20
C THR A 531 14.04 23.70 3.54
N LEU A 532 13.21 24.17 4.48
CA LEU A 532 11.98 23.50 4.92
C LEU A 532 10.75 24.30 4.47
N ASP A 533 9.71 23.61 3.96
CA ASP A 533 8.37 24.20 3.84
C ASP A 533 7.61 24.02 5.15
N VAL A 534 7.31 25.13 5.83
CA VAL A 534 6.63 25.16 7.13
C VAL A 534 5.20 25.73 7.02
N THR A 535 4.68 25.89 5.80
CA THR A 535 3.43 26.61 5.51
C THR A 535 2.21 26.03 6.24
N LYS A 536 2.11 24.69 6.30
CA LYS A 536 1.00 24.02 7.01
C LYS A 536 1.13 24.11 8.54
N ALA A 537 2.36 24.11 9.06
CA ALA A 537 2.63 24.13 10.50
C ALA A 537 2.37 25.52 11.11
N ILE A 538 2.77 26.60 10.41
CA ILE A 538 2.61 27.98 10.90
C ILE A 538 1.14 28.40 11.05
N ARG A 539 0.24 27.87 10.21
CA ARG A 539 -1.21 28.20 10.30
C ARG A 539 -1.81 27.80 11.65
N ARG A 540 -1.14 26.94 12.42
CA ARG A 540 -1.62 26.40 13.70
C ARG A 540 -0.95 27.05 14.93
N GLY A 541 -0.06 28.03 14.75
CA GLY A 541 0.62 28.74 15.84
C GLY A 541 2.14 28.78 15.69
N PRO A 542 2.87 29.14 16.76
CA PRO A 542 4.33 29.04 16.82
C PRO A 542 4.80 27.63 16.44
N VAL A 543 5.86 27.54 15.67
CA VAL A 543 6.44 26.28 15.23
C VAL A 543 7.77 26.07 15.92
N GLU A 544 7.91 25.00 16.69
CA GLU A 544 9.22 24.58 17.19
C GLU A 544 9.96 23.83 16.07
N ILE A 545 11.15 24.30 15.74
CA ILE A 545 12.07 23.61 14.84
C ILE A 545 13.19 23.07 15.71
N SER A 546 13.37 21.75 15.73
CA SER A 546 14.43 21.10 16.49
C SER A 546 15.29 20.20 15.60
N TYR A 547 16.47 19.86 16.09
CA TYR A 547 17.43 19.03 15.35
C TYR A 547 18.20 18.10 16.27
N ALA A 548 18.72 17.02 15.69
CA ALA A 548 19.65 16.09 16.32
C ALA A 548 20.75 15.70 15.33
N ALA A 549 22.01 15.79 15.74
CA ALA A 549 23.17 15.40 14.95
C ALA A 549 23.85 14.18 15.55
N VAL A 550 24.27 13.23 14.70
CA VAL A 550 24.94 11.99 15.14
C VAL A 550 26.28 11.78 14.41
N ASP A 551 27.20 11.06 15.06
CA ASP A 551 28.48 10.65 14.48
C ASP A 551 28.32 9.42 13.57
N ASN A 552 29.43 8.95 12.98
CA ASN A 552 29.44 7.75 12.13
C ASN A 552 29.00 6.47 12.88
N ASN A 553 29.08 6.46 14.21
CA ASN A 553 28.67 5.36 15.08
C ASN A 553 27.24 5.56 15.61
N LYS A 554 26.50 6.55 15.10
CA LYS A 554 25.14 6.94 15.51
C LYS A 554 25.05 7.46 16.95
N ASN A 555 26.16 7.87 17.56
CA ASN A 555 26.11 8.53 18.86
C ASN A 555 25.60 9.95 18.69
N LEU A 556 24.70 10.38 19.58
CA LEU A 556 24.21 11.75 19.61
C LEU A 556 25.37 12.71 19.93
N ILE A 557 25.70 13.57 18.97
CA ILE A 557 26.72 14.62 19.12
C ILE A 557 26.07 15.85 19.76
N CYS A 558 24.96 16.32 19.21
CA CYS A 558 24.26 17.50 19.71
C CYS A 558 22.77 17.51 19.32
N LYS A 559 21.98 18.28 20.06
CA LYS A 559 20.58 18.58 19.77
C LYS A 559 20.26 20.02 20.14
N GLY A 560 19.25 20.61 19.52
CA GLY A 560 18.78 21.95 19.87
C GLY A 560 17.40 22.22 19.28
N SER A 561 16.77 23.30 19.73
CA SER A 561 15.50 23.77 19.18
C SER A 561 15.39 25.29 19.17
N THR A 562 14.53 25.81 18.30
CA THR A 562 14.12 27.22 18.28
C THR A 562 12.62 27.31 18.03
N ILE A 563 12.00 28.39 18.49
CA ILE A 563 10.60 28.66 18.23
C ILE A 563 10.50 29.71 17.13
N TYR A 564 9.99 29.30 15.97
CA TYR A 564 9.59 30.20 14.91
C TYR A 564 8.19 30.77 15.19
N ARG A 565 8.11 32.09 15.35
CA ARG A 565 6.84 32.82 15.41
C ARG A 565 6.70 33.65 14.14
N ARG A 566 5.51 33.60 13.53
CA ARG A 566 5.14 34.55 12.46
C ARG A 566 5.18 35.96 13.08
N LYS A 567 6.11 36.79 12.61
CA LYS A 567 6.08 38.24 12.88
C LYS A 567 4.98 38.90 12.07
#